data_AF-A0A1T5D307-F1
#
_entry.id   AF-A0A1T5D307-F1
#
_cell.length_a   1.000
_cell.length_b   1.000
_cell.length_c   1.000
_cell.angle_alpha   90.00
_cell.angle_beta   90.00
_cell.angle_gamma   90.00
#
_symmetry.space_group_name_H-M   'P 1'
#
loop_
_entity.id
_entity.type
_entity.pdbx_description
1 polymer ?
#
loop_
_entity_poly.entity_id
_entity_poly.type
_entity_poly.pdbx_seq_one_letter_code
_entity_poly.pdbx_strand_id
1 'polypeptide(L)'
;MMSSWSKVKEEVLVACKRYCCYCERYKGINIEVHHIVQRTDGGEDSFDNAIPLCFDCHSMIGSYNPKHPKGNKFSSGELKQIRDAFYVKVQDLPRYETYSEHDKNLIDEFKKSFTKYIEYCIDTDFSAEPVNMYLADELSNLIRYWHKKKNTFESVCVENTKVEILRALSDLCNYLTPVYFHDVGYGRILFNSSSLEDGVRIEKLRNATMKIRTNLAYLLERLYSL
;
A
#
# COMPACT_ATOMS: atom_id res chain seq x y z
N MET A 1 -14.44 5.12 34.32
CA MET A 1 -13.37 4.32 34.97
C MET A 1 -12.88 3.31 33.94
N MET A 2 -11.59 3.28 33.59
CA MET A 2 -11.07 2.31 32.61
C MET A 2 -11.10 0.89 33.17
N SER A 3 -11.51 -0.09 32.35
CA SER A 3 -11.47 -1.50 32.72
C SER A 3 -10.02 -1.97 32.94
N SER A 4 -9.82 -3.04 33.73
CA SER A 4 -8.50 -3.67 33.90
C SER A 4 -7.85 -3.98 32.54
N TRP A 5 -8.63 -4.51 31.60
CA TRP A 5 -8.18 -4.82 30.25
C TRP A 5 -7.77 -3.59 29.44
N SER A 6 -8.50 -2.49 29.55
CA SER A 6 -8.15 -1.24 28.85
C SER A 6 -6.76 -0.73 29.23
N LYS A 7 -6.37 -0.89 30.51
CA LYS A 7 -5.03 -0.51 30.98
C LYS A 7 -3.96 -1.43 30.42
N VAL A 8 -4.19 -2.76 30.48
CA VAL A 8 -3.27 -3.75 29.89
C VAL A 8 -3.06 -3.50 28.40
N LYS A 9 -4.13 -3.17 27.66
CA LYS A 9 -4.02 -2.82 26.24
C LYS A 9 -3.08 -1.64 26.01
N GLU A 10 -3.20 -0.59 26.81
CA GLU A 10 -2.35 0.59 26.71
C GLU A 10 -0.88 0.23 26.99
N GLU A 11 -0.62 -0.51 28.07
CA GLU A 11 0.72 -0.99 28.42
C GLU A 11 1.36 -1.82 27.30
N VAL A 12 0.60 -2.76 26.73
CA VAL A 12 1.06 -3.61 25.62
C VAL A 12 1.36 -2.79 24.37
N LEU A 13 0.49 -1.83 24.01
CA LEU A 13 0.70 -0.97 22.83
C LEU A 13 1.89 -0.03 23.00
N VAL A 14 2.18 0.42 24.22
CA VAL A 14 3.37 1.20 24.55
C VAL A 14 4.62 0.33 24.41
N ALA A 15 4.60 -0.89 24.97
CA ALA A 15 5.71 -1.83 24.98
C ALA A 15 6.08 -2.33 23.57
N CYS A 16 5.09 -2.66 22.73
CA CYS A 16 5.33 -3.12 21.37
C CYS A 16 5.63 -2.00 20.37
N LYS A 17 5.60 -0.72 20.79
CA LYS A 17 5.80 0.43 19.90
C LYS A 17 4.87 0.45 18.67
N ARG A 18 3.67 -0.14 18.77
CA ARG A 18 2.72 -0.36 17.67
C ARG A 18 3.23 -1.27 16.55
N TYR A 19 4.19 -2.13 16.83
CA TYR A 19 4.57 -3.24 15.96
C TYR A 19 3.74 -4.48 16.27
N CYS A 20 3.41 -5.23 15.22
CA CYS A 20 2.83 -6.57 15.36
C CYS A 20 3.91 -7.56 15.84
N CYS A 21 3.67 -8.27 16.94
CA CYS A 21 4.62 -9.26 17.47
C CYS A 21 4.85 -10.44 16.52
N TYR A 22 3.91 -10.74 15.63
CA TYR A 22 4.03 -11.88 14.73
C TYR A 22 4.81 -11.56 13.45
N CYS A 23 4.39 -10.52 12.72
CA CYS A 23 5.04 -10.15 11.46
C CYS A 23 6.18 -9.15 11.61
N GLU A 24 6.43 -8.67 12.84
CA GLU A 24 7.52 -7.75 13.20
C GLU A 24 7.52 -6.43 12.43
N ARG A 25 6.37 -6.00 11.91
CA ARG A 25 6.19 -4.75 11.15
C ARG A 25 5.46 -3.68 11.98
N TYR A 26 5.82 -2.42 11.76
CA TYR A 26 5.10 -1.28 12.31
C TYR A 26 3.70 -1.19 11.71
N LYS A 27 2.68 -0.89 12.53
CA LYS A 27 1.27 -0.85 12.10
C LYS A 27 0.51 0.39 12.53
N GLY A 28 1.07 1.19 13.44
CA GLY A 28 0.42 2.38 13.97
C GLY A 28 -0.94 2.06 14.61
N ILE A 29 -2.03 2.52 13.98
CA ILE A 29 -3.40 2.28 14.45
C ILE A 29 -3.96 0.91 14.03
N ASN A 30 -3.36 0.25 13.03
CA ASN A 30 -3.87 -1.00 12.46
C ASN A 30 -3.40 -2.24 13.25
N ILE A 31 -3.58 -2.19 14.57
CA ILE A 31 -3.11 -3.20 15.53
C ILE A 31 -4.10 -3.38 16.68
N GLU A 32 -4.29 -4.63 17.11
CA GLU A 32 -5.13 -5.02 18.23
C GLU A 32 -4.38 -5.88 19.23
N VAL A 33 -4.79 -5.80 20.49
CA VAL A 33 -4.26 -6.65 21.56
C VAL A 33 -5.20 -7.84 21.75
N HIS A 34 -4.66 -9.03 21.51
CA HIS A 34 -5.32 -10.32 21.59
C HIS A 34 -4.94 -11.03 22.89
N HIS A 35 -5.87 -11.83 23.44
CA HIS A 35 -5.54 -12.76 24.52
C HIS A 35 -4.87 -14.02 23.96
N ILE A 36 -3.70 -14.41 24.49
CA ILE A 36 -3.00 -15.65 24.09
C ILE A 36 -3.82 -16.88 24.49
N VAL A 37 -4.34 -16.90 25.71
CA VAL A 37 -5.39 -17.82 26.19
C VAL A 37 -6.68 -17.02 26.29
N GLN A 38 -7.72 -17.42 25.56
CA GLN A 38 -8.99 -16.70 25.52
C GLN A 38 -9.65 -16.66 26.91
N ARG A 39 -10.41 -15.59 27.19
CA ARG A 39 -11.17 -15.49 28.45
C ARG A 39 -12.14 -16.66 28.65
N THR A 40 -12.75 -17.16 27.57
CA THR A 40 -13.65 -18.32 27.60
C THR A 40 -12.94 -19.60 28.03
N ASP A 41 -11.62 -19.65 27.87
CA ASP A 41 -10.77 -20.78 28.20
C ASP A 41 -10.02 -20.54 29.53
N GLY A 42 -10.44 -19.53 30.31
CA GLY A 42 -9.86 -19.19 31.61
C GLY A 42 -8.67 -18.23 31.57
N GLY A 43 -8.37 -17.60 30.42
CA GLY A 43 -7.28 -16.64 30.31
C GLY A 43 -7.55 -15.31 31.01
N GLU A 44 -6.54 -14.79 31.70
CA GLU A 44 -6.62 -13.55 32.48
C GLU A 44 -6.43 -12.28 31.62
N ASP A 45 -6.93 -11.15 32.14
CA ASP A 45 -6.64 -9.81 31.61
C ASP A 45 -5.29 -9.32 32.15
N SER A 46 -4.20 -9.93 31.70
CA SER A 46 -2.83 -9.61 32.14
C SER A 46 -1.92 -9.29 30.96
N PHE A 47 -0.85 -8.53 31.23
CA PHE A 47 0.18 -8.22 30.23
C PHE A 47 0.81 -9.52 29.68
N ASP A 48 1.01 -10.53 30.54
CA ASP A 48 1.59 -11.82 30.15
C ASP A 48 0.65 -12.72 29.35
N ASN A 49 -0.66 -12.48 29.39
CA ASN A 49 -1.61 -13.17 28.52
C ASN A 49 -1.99 -12.34 27.29
N ALA A 50 -1.34 -11.20 27.05
CA ALA A 50 -1.65 -10.31 25.93
C ALA A 50 -0.59 -10.37 24.83
N ILE A 51 -1.02 -10.34 23.57
CA ILE A 51 -0.16 -10.25 22.37
C ILE A 51 -0.71 -9.20 21.40
N PRO A 52 0.09 -8.19 20.99
CA PRO A 52 -0.31 -7.21 19.99
C PRO A 52 -0.08 -7.74 18.56
N LEU A 53 -1.13 -7.72 17.75
CA LEU A 53 -1.19 -8.27 16.39
C LEU A 53 -1.84 -7.29 15.42
N CYS A 54 -1.36 -7.21 14.18
CA CYS A 54 -2.10 -6.52 13.13
C CYS A 54 -3.38 -7.28 12.76
N PHE A 55 -4.33 -6.62 12.12
CA PHE A 55 -5.61 -7.25 11.74
C PHE A 55 -5.43 -8.57 10.97
N ASP A 56 -4.50 -8.61 10.01
CA ASP A 56 -4.23 -9.83 9.23
C ASP A 56 -3.74 -10.99 10.12
N CYS A 57 -2.74 -10.74 10.97
CA CYS A 57 -2.19 -11.75 11.87
C CYS A 57 -3.20 -12.15 12.94
N HIS A 58 -4.00 -11.21 13.44
CA HIS A 58 -5.06 -11.46 14.40
C HIS A 58 -6.10 -12.43 13.83
N SER A 59 -6.60 -12.15 12.61
CA SER A 59 -7.52 -13.04 11.90
C SER A 59 -6.90 -14.40 11.63
N MET A 60 -5.64 -14.45 11.19
CA MET A 60 -4.94 -15.70 10.89
C MET A 60 -4.78 -16.59 12.13
N ILE A 61 -4.30 -16.04 13.25
CA ILE A 61 -4.05 -16.82 14.47
C ILE A 61 -5.35 -17.39 15.06
N GLY A 62 -6.46 -16.64 14.98
CA GLY A 62 -7.77 -17.11 15.44
C GLY A 62 -8.49 -18.07 14.49
N SER A 63 -7.97 -18.33 13.29
CA SER A 63 -8.74 -18.99 12.22
C SER A 63 -8.80 -20.52 12.27
N TYR A 64 -8.08 -21.18 13.20
CA TYR A 64 -8.03 -22.65 13.24
C TYR A 64 -9.40 -23.27 13.51
N ASN A 65 -9.86 -24.13 12.59
CA ASN A 65 -11.12 -24.85 12.69
C ASN A 65 -10.88 -26.34 13.06
N PRO A 66 -11.22 -26.79 14.28
CA PRO A 66 -11.07 -28.18 14.68
C PRO A 66 -11.88 -29.16 13.82
N LYS A 67 -12.97 -28.71 13.18
CA LYS A 67 -13.82 -29.54 12.30
C LYS A 67 -13.23 -29.71 10.89
N HIS A 68 -12.31 -28.84 10.50
CA HIS A 68 -11.60 -28.90 9.22
C HIS A 68 -10.13 -28.50 9.43
N PRO A 69 -9.32 -29.38 10.06
CA PRO A 69 -7.96 -29.05 10.45
C PRO A 69 -7.09 -28.89 9.20
N LYS A 70 -6.81 -27.64 8.84
CA LYS A 70 -5.84 -27.27 7.80
C LYS A 70 -4.70 -26.49 8.45
N GLY A 71 -3.47 -26.93 8.21
CA GLY A 71 -2.28 -26.36 8.84
C GLY A 71 -2.15 -26.72 10.33
N ASN A 72 -1.22 -26.05 11.00
CA ASN A 72 -0.96 -26.25 12.43
C ASN A 72 -1.64 -25.15 13.25
N LYS A 73 -2.31 -25.54 14.34
CA LYS A 73 -2.88 -24.59 15.30
C LYS A 73 -1.75 -23.91 16.07
N PHE A 74 -1.78 -22.59 16.15
CA PHE A 74 -0.90 -21.83 17.06
C PHE A 74 -1.16 -22.25 18.50
N SER A 75 -0.11 -22.64 19.20
CA SER A 75 -0.21 -22.92 20.64
C SER A 75 -0.03 -21.65 21.46
N SER A 76 -0.60 -21.59 22.67
CA SER A 76 -0.38 -20.47 23.58
C SER A 76 1.10 -20.28 23.92
N GLY A 77 1.83 -21.39 24.10
CA GLY A 77 3.29 -21.38 24.34
C GLY A 77 4.09 -20.80 23.17
N GLU A 78 3.72 -21.11 21.94
CA GLU A 78 4.33 -20.55 20.73
C GLU A 78 4.09 -19.04 20.62
N LEU A 79 2.84 -18.59 20.77
CA LEU A 79 2.49 -17.16 20.72
C LEU A 79 3.21 -16.36 21.80
N LYS A 80 3.33 -16.92 23.01
CA LYS A 80 4.07 -16.31 24.12
C LYS A 80 5.56 -16.16 23.77
N GLN A 81 6.20 -17.21 23.23
CA GLN A 81 7.60 -17.16 22.80
C GLN A 81 7.84 -16.14 21.68
N ILE A 82 6.95 -16.09 20.68
CA ILE A 82 7.02 -15.09 19.58
C ILE A 82 6.97 -13.67 20.15
N ARG A 83 6.00 -13.39 21.03
CA ARG A 83 5.86 -12.08 21.68
C ARG A 83 7.10 -11.72 22.48
N ASP A 84 7.56 -12.61 23.35
CA ASP A 84 8.67 -12.35 24.27
C ASP A 84 9.98 -12.11 23.49
N ALA A 85 10.23 -12.90 22.44
CA ALA A 85 11.36 -12.67 21.54
C ALA A 85 11.28 -11.30 20.85
N PHE A 86 10.09 -10.89 20.42
CA PHE A 86 9.91 -9.58 19.78
C PHE A 86 10.04 -8.41 20.75
N TYR A 87 9.61 -8.54 22.01
CA TYR A 87 9.78 -7.49 23.03
C TYR A 87 11.24 -7.15 23.32
N VAL A 88 12.16 -8.09 23.11
CA VAL A 88 13.60 -7.80 23.14
C VAL A 88 14.00 -6.98 21.92
N LYS A 89 13.65 -7.43 20.71
CA LYS A 89 14.01 -6.75 19.44
C LYS A 89 13.46 -5.32 19.36
N VAL A 90 12.23 -5.11 19.80
CA VAL A 90 11.52 -3.83 19.62
C VAL A 90 12.12 -2.69 20.43
N GLN A 91 12.96 -2.98 21.45
CA GLN A 91 13.63 -1.93 22.23
C GLN A 91 14.51 -1.04 21.35
N ASP A 92 15.13 -1.62 20.32
CA ASP A 92 16.03 -0.90 19.40
C ASP A 92 15.32 -0.34 18.16
N LEU A 93 14.02 -0.65 17.98
CA LEU A 93 13.23 -0.16 16.85
C LEU A 93 12.63 1.23 17.13
N PRO A 94 12.51 2.11 16.11
CA PRO A 94 11.82 3.40 16.27
C PRO A 94 10.30 3.22 16.42
N ARG A 95 9.54 4.31 16.60
CA ARG A 95 8.05 4.30 16.64
C ARG A 95 7.43 4.68 15.29
N TYR A 96 8.06 4.28 14.19
CA TYR A 96 7.60 4.52 12.82
C TYR A 96 8.12 3.40 11.91
N GLU A 97 7.50 3.22 10.74
CA GLU A 97 7.92 2.20 9.79
C GLU A 97 9.33 2.50 9.24
N THR A 98 10.19 1.49 9.22
CA THR A 98 11.56 1.59 8.69
C THR A 98 11.72 0.63 7.53
N TYR A 99 12.38 1.10 6.47
CA TYR A 99 12.74 0.28 5.33
C TYR A 99 14.23 -0.09 5.38
N SER A 100 14.57 -1.25 4.83
CA SER A 100 15.97 -1.65 4.68
C SER A 100 16.70 -0.69 3.74
N GLU A 101 18.03 -0.69 3.79
CA GLU A 101 18.83 0.18 2.92
C GLU A 101 18.62 -0.18 1.44
N HIS A 102 18.40 -1.46 1.14
CA HIS A 102 18.02 -1.93 -0.19
C HIS A 102 16.69 -1.32 -0.65
N ASP A 103 15.66 -1.39 0.18
CA ASP A 103 14.34 -0.81 -0.15
C ASP A 103 14.41 0.71 -0.31
N LYS A 104 15.14 1.43 0.54
CA LYS A 104 15.31 2.89 0.41
C LYS A 104 15.92 3.27 -0.95
N ASN A 105 16.98 2.57 -1.36
CA ASN A 105 17.62 2.82 -2.65
C ASN A 105 16.67 2.58 -3.82
N LEU A 106 15.87 1.51 -3.77
CA LEU A 106 14.86 1.22 -4.78
C LEU A 106 13.70 2.23 -4.76
N ILE A 107 13.28 2.71 -3.58
CA ILE A 107 12.26 3.76 -3.44
C ILE A 107 12.76 5.04 -4.12
N ASP A 108 14.00 5.44 -3.86
CA ASP A 108 14.60 6.64 -4.46
C ASP A 108 14.73 6.53 -5.97
N GLU A 109 15.15 5.36 -6.47
CA GLU A 109 15.18 5.06 -7.90
C GLU A 109 13.77 5.15 -8.53
N PHE A 110 12.75 4.64 -7.83
CA PHE A 110 11.37 4.66 -8.27
C PHE A 110 10.80 6.08 -8.32
N LYS A 111 11.03 6.88 -7.26
CA LYS A 111 10.70 8.31 -7.19
C LYS A 111 11.31 9.05 -8.38
N LYS A 112 12.63 8.92 -8.60
CA LYS A 112 13.33 9.53 -9.74
C LYS A 112 12.76 9.12 -11.10
N SER A 113 12.30 7.87 -11.22
CA SER A 113 11.73 7.36 -12.48
C SER A 113 10.40 8.02 -12.83
N PHE A 114 9.52 8.22 -11.86
CA PHE A 114 8.11 8.53 -12.12
C PHE A 114 7.61 9.89 -11.65
N THR A 115 8.23 10.55 -10.66
CA THR A 115 7.68 11.78 -10.05
C THR A 115 7.25 12.80 -11.08
N LYS A 116 8.15 13.19 -11.99
CA LYS A 116 7.84 14.20 -13.02
C LYS A 116 6.66 13.81 -13.93
N TYR A 117 6.49 12.51 -14.19
CA TYR A 117 5.41 12.03 -15.05
C TYR A 117 4.09 11.96 -14.29
N ILE A 118 4.13 11.55 -13.02
CA ILE A 118 2.94 11.51 -12.17
C ILE A 118 2.43 12.93 -11.95
N GLU A 119 3.30 13.88 -11.60
CA GLU A 119 2.97 15.32 -11.47
C GLU A 119 2.36 15.86 -12.77
N TYR A 120 3.01 15.62 -13.92
CA TYR A 120 2.45 15.99 -15.21
C TYR A 120 1.04 15.43 -15.42
N CYS A 121 0.82 14.15 -15.10
CA CYS A 121 -0.50 13.52 -15.25
C CYS A 121 -1.52 14.14 -14.31
N ILE A 122 -1.17 14.40 -13.05
CA ILE A 122 -2.05 15.02 -12.06
C ILE A 122 -2.50 16.40 -12.53
N ASP A 123 -1.57 17.21 -13.05
CA ASP A 123 -1.84 18.60 -13.40
C ASP A 123 -2.52 18.78 -14.76
N THR A 124 -2.41 17.80 -15.68
CA THR A 124 -2.96 17.89 -17.04
C THR A 124 -4.44 17.53 -17.10
N ASP A 125 -5.28 18.43 -17.65
CA ASP A 125 -6.62 18.06 -18.11
C ASP A 125 -6.56 17.44 -19.52
N PHE A 126 -6.44 16.11 -19.58
CA PHE A 126 -6.40 15.33 -20.82
C PHE A 126 -7.61 15.52 -21.75
N SER A 127 -8.73 16.08 -21.26
CA SER A 127 -9.92 16.34 -22.08
C SER A 127 -9.98 17.77 -22.63
N ALA A 128 -9.09 18.65 -22.20
CA ALA A 128 -9.14 20.08 -22.52
C ALA A 128 -7.80 20.69 -22.95
N GLU A 129 -6.67 20.05 -22.65
CA GLU A 129 -5.33 20.61 -22.84
C GLU A 129 -4.46 19.79 -23.81
N PRO A 130 -3.50 20.42 -24.52
CA PRO A 130 -2.55 19.71 -25.36
C PRO A 130 -1.59 18.83 -24.54
N VAL A 131 -1.58 17.53 -24.83
CA VAL A 131 -0.77 16.52 -24.15
C VAL A 131 0.53 16.27 -24.91
N ASN A 132 1.64 16.00 -24.22
CA ASN A 132 2.87 15.55 -24.87
C ASN A 132 2.63 14.23 -25.62
N MET A 133 2.91 14.21 -26.92
CA MET A 133 2.68 13.03 -27.77
C MET A 133 3.55 11.82 -27.38
N TYR A 134 4.70 12.06 -26.75
CA TYR A 134 5.63 11.00 -26.34
C TYR A 134 5.30 10.40 -24.96
N LEU A 135 4.34 10.97 -24.22
CA LEU A 135 4.03 10.59 -22.84
C LEU A 135 3.72 9.09 -22.71
N ALA A 136 2.88 8.55 -23.59
CA ALA A 136 2.47 7.15 -23.55
C ALA A 136 3.66 6.20 -23.76
N ASP A 137 4.56 6.53 -24.69
CA ASP A 137 5.76 5.73 -24.98
C ASP A 137 6.78 5.80 -23.84
N GLU A 138 7.01 7.00 -23.30
CA GLU A 138 7.91 7.22 -22.16
C GLU A 138 7.42 6.46 -20.92
N LEU A 139 6.13 6.57 -20.60
CA LEU A 139 5.50 5.82 -19.51
C LEU A 139 5.57 4.32 -19.75
N SER A 140 5.24 3.83 -20.94
CA SER A 140 5.28 2.41 -21.28
C SER A 140 6.68 1.82 -21.14
N ASN A 141 7.72 2.57 -21.51
CA ASN A 141 9.11 2.17 -21.34
C ASN A 141 9.49 2.04 -19.86
N LEU A 142 9.09 3.00 -19.02
CA LEU A 142 9.35 2.98 -17.57
C LEU A 142 8.54 1.88 -16.86
N ILE A 143 7.27 1.70 -17.23
CA ILE A 143 6.42 0.63 -16.72
C ILE A 143 7.04 -0.72 -17.03
N ARG A 144 7.50 -0.94 -18.27
CA ARG A 144 8.20 -2.18 -18.65
C ARG A 144 9.50 -2.37 -17.88
N TYR A 145 10.26 -1.30 -17.63
CA TYR A 145 11.48 -1.36 -16.82
C TYR A 145 11.18 -1.84 -15.40
N TRP A 146 10.20 -1.23 -14.74
CA TRP A 146 9.83 -1.56 -13.36
C TRP A 146 9.07 -2.90 -13.22
N HIS A 147 8.39 -3.36 -14.27
CA HIS A 147 7.85 -4.72 -14.31
C HIS A 147 8.93 -5.81 -14.31
N LYS A 148 10.11 -5.55 -14.91
CA LYS A 148 11.24 -6.50 -14.83
C LYS A 148 11.79 -6.58 -13.40
N LYS A 149 11.61 -5.54 -12.61
CA LYS A 149 11.93 -5.46 -11.17
C LYS A 149 10.71 -5.87 -10.31
N LYS A 150 10.08 -7.00 -10.64
CA LYS A 150 8.93 -7.51 -9.85
C LYS A 150 9.43 -8.19 -8.58
N ASN A 151 8.76 -7.94 -7.45
CA ASN A 151 9.08 -8.50 -6.13
C ASN A 151 10.52 -8.20 -5.68
N THR A 152 11.06 -7.03 -6.03
CA THR A 152 12.41 -6.61 -5.62
C THR A 152 12.44 -5.87 -4.30
N PHE A 153 11.28 -5.34 -3.85
CA PHE A 153 11.14 -4.73 -2.54
C PHE A 153 10.91 -5.82 -1.48
N GLU A 154 11.60 -5.69 -0.35
CA GLU A 154 11.39 -6.53 0.83
C GLU A 154 10.07 -6.16 1.51
N SER A 155 9.76 -4.86 1.56
CA SER A 155 8.48 -4.36 2.03
C SER A 155 7.37 -4.60 1.02
N VAL A 156 6.45 -5.48 1.39
CA VAL A 156 5.21 -5.73 0.65
C VAL A 156 4.38 -4.44 0.47
N CYS A 157 4.42 -3.52 1.44
CA CYS A 157 3.71 -2.24 1.32
C CYS A 157 4.26 -1.38 0.18
N VAL A 158 5.59 -1.32 0.07
CA VAL A 158 6.29 -0.59 -1.00
C VAL A 158 6.06 -1.26 -2.35
N GLU A 159 6.16 -2.59 -2.42
CA GLU A 159 5.88 -3.36 -3.63
C GLU A 159 4.44 -3.12 -4.13
N ASN A 160 3.46 -3.13 -3.23
CA ASN A 160 2.07 -2.85 -3.57
C ASN A 160 1.88 -1.42 -4.07
N THR A 161 2.51 -0.43 -3.42
CA THR A 161 2.45 0.98 -3.84
C THR A 161 3.01 1.15 -5.26
N LYS A 162 4.15 0.52 -5.57
CA LYS A 162 4.68 0.46 -6.94
C LYS A 162 3.64 -0.10 -7.90
N VAL A 163 3.08 -1.28 -7.60
CA VAL A 163 2.13 -1.96 -8.50
C VAL A 163 0.89 -1.11 -8.77
N GLU A 164 0.37 -0.42 -7.76
CA GLU A 164 -0.77 0.49 -7.89
C GLU A 164 -0.45 1.68 -8.81
N ILE A 165 0.74 2.29 -8.66
CA ILE A 165 1.20 3.38 -9.52
C ILE A 165 1.36 2.90 -10.98
N LEU A 166 2.04 1.77 -11.19
CA LEU A 166 2.24 1.21 -12.52
C LEU A 166 0.91 0.90 -13.21
N ARG A 167 -0.06 0.37 -12.47
CA ARG A 167 -1.40 0.09 -12.99
C ARG A 167 -2.13 1.38 -13.36
N ALA A 168 -2.14 2.38 -12.48
CA ALA A 168 -2.82 3.65 -12.75
C ALA A 168 -2.24 4.36 -13.99
N LEU A 169 -0.92 4.36 -14.15
CA LEU A 169 -0.25 4.91 -15.34
C LEU A 169 -0.53 4.09 -16.60
N SER A 170 -0.55 2.76 -16.51
CA SER A 170 -0.93 1.89 -17.63
C SER A 170 -2.39 2.13 -18.05
N ASP A 171 -3.29 2.30 -17.08
CA ASP A 171 -4.70 2.60 -17.34
C ASP A 171 -4.86 3.95 -18.05
N LEU A 172 -4.06 4.95 -17.69
CA LEU A 172 -4.01 6.23 -18.39
C LEU A 172 -3.55 6.07 -19.84
N CYS A 173 -2.48 5.28 -20.08
CA CYS A 173 -1.95 5.05 -21.41
C CYS A 173 -2.99 4.43 -22.37
N ASN A 174 -3.94 3.65 -21.86
CA ASN A 174 -5.03 3.10 -22.68
C ASN A 174 -5.95 4.18 -23.30
N TYR A 175 -5.93 5.40 -22.75
CA TYR A 175 -6.67 6.54 -23.30
C TYR A 175 -5.82 7.40 -24.25
N LEU A 176 -4.49 7.36 -24.14
CA LEU A 176 -3.57 8.13 -24.98
C LEU A 176 -3.37 7.47 -26.35
N THR A 177 -4.45 7.34 -27.10
CA THR A 177 -4.47 6.63 -28.40
C THR A 177 -5.10 7.51 -29.49
N PRO A 178 -4.87 7.20 -30.77
CA PRO A 178 -5.51 7.91 -31.89
C PRO A 178 -7.04 7.89 -31.87
N VAL A 179 -7.66 7.01 -31.08
CA VAL A 179 -9.11 6.96 -30.88
C VAL A 179 -9.62 8.19 -30.13
N TYR A 180 -8.84 8.72 -29.19
CA TYR A 180 -9.20 9.87 -28.36
C TYR A 180 -8.48 11.15 -28.78
N PHE A 181 -7.29 11.05 -29.38
CA PHE A 181 -6.44 12.20 -29.67
C PHE A 181 -6.03 12.29 -31.14
N HIS A 182 -5.75 13.52 -31.60
CA HIS A 182 -5.09 13.81 -32.87
C HIS A 182 -3.84 14.65 -32.65
N ASP A 183 -2.91 14.58 -33.60
CA ASP A 183 -1.71 15.42 -33.62
C ASP A 183 -2.07 16.88 -33.94
N VAL A 184 -1.59 17.81 -33.11
CA VAL A 184 -1.73 19.26 -33.31
C VAL A 184 -0.39 19.94 -33.63
N GLY A 185 0.66 19.15 -33.87
CA GLY A 185 2.01 19.60 -34.18
C GLY A 185 2.85 19.88 -32.93
N TYR A 186 4.14 20.18 -33.15
CA TYR A 186 5.11 20.53 -32.09
C TYR A 186 5.23 19.49 -30.96
N GLY A 187 5.04 18.21 -31.26
CA GLY A 187 5.13 17.16 -30.25
C GLY A 187 3.89 17.07 -29.34
N ARG A 188 2.75 17.61 -29.75
CA ARG A 188 1.53 17.69 -28.93
C ARG A 188 0.35 17.00 -29.60
N ILE A 189 -0.50 16.39 -28.78
CA ILE A 189 -1.78 15.80 -29.18
C ILE A 189 -2.92 16.46 -28.42
N LEU A 190 -4.10 16.56 -29.04
CA LEU A 190 -5.30 17.14 -28.43
C LEU A 190 -6.48 16.20 -28.60
N PHE A 191 -7.42 16.25 -27.67
CA PHE A 191 -8.65 15.47 -27.73
C PHE A 191 -9.43 15.73 -29.03
N ASN A 192 -9.97 14.68 -29.64
CA ASN A 192 -10.81 14.75 -30.84
C ASN A 192 -12.18 15.33 -30.49
N SER A 193 -12.58 16.46 -31.08
CA SER A 193 -13.88 17.10 -30.79
C SER A 193 -14.73 17.36 -32.05
N SER A 194 -14.53 16.56 -33.10
CA SER A 194 -15.08 16.86 -34.44
C SER A 194 -16.36 16.07 -34.78
N SER A 195 -16.75 15.09 -33.97
CA SER A 195 -17.93 14.26 -34.21
C SER A 195 -18.87 14.13 -33.00
N LEU A 196 -20.11 13.69 -33.23
CA LEU A 196 -21.05 13.33 -32.16
C LEU A 196 -20.52 12.15 -31.31
N GLU A 197 -19.83 11.18 -31.94
CA GLU A 197 -19.19 10.08 -31.23
C GLU A 197 -18.11 10.58 -30.26
N ASP A 198 -17.37 11.61 -30.67
CA ASP A 198 -16.38 12.25 -29.81
C ASP A 198 -17.02 12.91 -28.59
N GLY A 199 -18.24 13.44 -28.72
CA GLY A 199 -19.02 13.96 -27.59
C GLY A 199 -19.32 12.90 -26.53
N VAL A 200 -19.47 11.62 -26.90
CA VAL A 200 -19.61 10.52 -25.93
C VAL A 200 -18.23 10.12 -25.37
N ARG A 201 -17.20 10.13 -26.22
CA ARG A 201 -15.82 9.79 -25.82
C ARG A 201 -15.22 10.79 -24.85
N ILE A 202 -15.55 12.08 -24.95
CA ILE A 202 -15.01 13.11 -24.04
C ILE A 202 -15.49 12.89 -22.61
N GLU A 203 -16.76 12.52 -22.43
CA GLU A 203 -17.33 12.27 -21.11
C GLU A 203 -16.68 11.02 -20.49
N LYS A 204 -16.52 9.96 -21.29
CA LYS A 204 -15.80 8.76 -20.87
C LYS A 204 -14.36 9.06 -20.50
N LEU A 205 -13.63 9.78 -21.35
CA LEU A 205 -12.24 10.16 -21.14
C LEU A 205 -12.11 10.99 -19.86
N ARG A 206 -12.87 12.09 -19.75
CA ARG A 206 -12.82 13.00 -18.60
C ARG A 206 -13.10 12.28 -17.29
N ASN A 207 -14.15 11.46 -17.25
CA ASN A 207 -14.49 10.71 -16.03
C ASN A 207 -13.42 9.69 -15.65
N ALA A 208 -12.83 9.01 -16.63
CA ALA A 208 -11.78 8.03 -16.38
C ALA A 208 -10.47 8.70 -15.95
N THR A 209 -9.99 9.71 -16.69
CA THR A 209 -8.73 10.39 -16.40
C THR A 209 -8.83 11.18 -15.10
N MET A 210 -9.97 11.79 -14.76
CA MET A 210 -10.16 12.43 -13.45
C MET A 210 -9.97 11.43 -12.31
N LYS A 211 -10.59 10.24 -12.37
CA LYS A 211 -10.41 9.19 -11.35
C LYS A 211 -8.95 8.74 -11.25
N ILE A 212 -8.30 8.55 -12.40
CA ILE A 212 -6.89 8.15 -12.44
C ILE A 212 -5.99 9.24 -11.84
N ARG A 213 -6.21 10.50 -12.18
CA ARG A 213 -5.47 11.67 -11.64
C ARG A 213 -5.60 11.79 -10.14
N THR A 214 -6.83 11.70 -9.60
CA THR A 214 -7.04 11.71 -8.14
C THR A 214 -6.33 10.54 -7.46
N ASN A 215 -6.40 9.34 -8.05
CA ASN A 215 -5.70 8.18 -7.51
C ASN A 215 -4.17 8.35 -7.56
N LEU A 216 -3.63 8.88 -8.65
CA LEU A 216 -2.20 9.18 -8.80
C LEU A 216 -1.72 10.20 -7.78
N ALA A 217 -2.51 11.23 -7.46
CA ALA A 217 -2.19 12.20 -6.41
C ALA A 217 -2.06 11.52 -5.04
N TYR A 218 -3.05 10.71 -4.66
CA TYR A 218 -2.99 9.93 -3.42
C TYR A 218 -1.78 8.97 -3.38
N LEU A 219 -1.50 8.28 -4.50
CA LEU A 219 -0.38 7.35 -4.58
C LEU A 219 0.98 8.06 -4.54
N LEU A 220 1.09 9.27 -5.09
CA LEU A 220 2.30 10.09 -5.02
C LEU A 220 2.58 10.51 -3.57
N GLU A 221 1.58 11.03 -2.87
CA GLU A 221 1.70 11.38 -1.45
C GLU A 221 2.13 10.16 -0.63
N ARG A 222 1.48 9.01 -0.87
CA ARG A 222 1.84 7.75 -0.22
C ARG A 222 3.29 7.38 -0.52
N LEU A 223 3.74 7.43 -1.77
CA LEU A 223 5.12 7.11 -2.16
C LEU A 223 6.15 8.00 -1.43
N TYR A 224 5.84 9.28 -1.22
CA TYR A 224 6.72 10.21 -0.51
C TYR A 224 6.65 10.10 1.02
N SER A 225 5.64 9.40 1.54
CA SER A 225 5.58 8.99 2.95
C SER A 225 6.35 7.70 3.26
N LEU A 226 6.81 6.98 2.22
CA LEU A 226 7.73 5.84 2.30
C LEU A 226 9.19 6.31 2.38
#